data_AF-A0A838GAW3-F1
#
_entry.id   AF-A0A838GAW3-F1
#
_cell.length_a   1.000
_cell.length_b   1.000
_cell.length_c   1.000
_cell.angle_alpha   90.00
_cell.angle_beta   90.00
_cell.angle_gamma   90.00
#
_symmetry.space_group_name_H-M   'P 1'
#
loop_
_entity.id
_entity.type
_entity.pdbx_description
1 polymer ?
#
loop_
_entity_poly.entity_id
_entity_poly.type
_entity_poly.pdbx_seq_one_letter_code
_entity_poly.pdbx_strand_id
1 'polypeptide(L)'
;GVLWLEEPLGRYEFDTLTRLAAASDLPIAGGENNIGLHEFRLLIDQNCYDVMQPDALVCGGLSLLRKVAGYAQMHHKPIAPHHGGNGFGIAAHLHLCASLANATWLELLQDPPALEVEEFQGLLATPLTPDADGFVRVPEGPGLGVELNERWKRAD
;
A
#
# COMPACT_ATOMS: atom_id res chain seq x y z
N GLY A 1 13.99 -12.75 -10.64
CA GLY A 1 12.82 -13.63 -10.53
C GLY A 1 11.59 -12.78 -10.29
N VAL A 2 10.42 -13.40 -10.08
CA VAL A 2 9.19 -12.71 -9.65
C VAL A 2 9.22 -12.57 -8.12
N LEU A 3 8.83 -11.41 -7.59
CA LEU A 3 8.88 -11.13 -6.15
C LEU A 3 7.68 -11.71 -5.38
N TRP A 4 6.47 -11.56 -5.91
CA TRP A 4 5.23 -12.19 -5.42
C TRP A 4 4.21 -12.35 -6.56
N LEU A 5 3.15 -13.12 -6.28
CA LEU A 5 1.94 -13.20 -7.08
C LEU A 5 0.79 -12.52 -6.33
N GLU A 6 0.19 -11.50 -6.93
CA GLU A 6 -0.80 -10.62 -6.29
C GLU A 6 -2.24 -11.02 -6.64
N GLU A 7 -3.11 -11.08 -5.61
CA GLU A 7 -4.54 -11.42 -5.68
C GLU A 7 -4.92 -12.46 -6.76
N PRO A 8 -4.29 -13.65 -6.79
CA PRO A 8 -4.53 -14.64 -7.86
C PRO A 8 -5.91 -15.32 -7.79
N LEU A 9 -6.65 -15.13 -6.70
CA LEU A 9 -7.94 -15.74 -6.41
C LEU A 9 -8.91 -14.70 -5.86
N GLY A 10 -10.19 -15.07 -5.74
CA GLY A 10 -11.19 -14.17 -5.17
C GLY A 10 -10.88 -13.79 -3.71
N ARG A 11 -10.99 -12.51 -3.38
CA ARG A 11 -10.62 -11.92 -2.07
C ARG A 11 -11.24 -12.55 -0.81
N TYR A 12 -12.32 -13.32 -0.94
CA TYR A 12 -13.01 -13.99 0.17
C TYR A 12 -12.88 -15.52 0.13
N GLU A 13 -12.10 -16.06 -0.80
CA GLU A 13 -11.81 -17.49 -0.87
C GLU A 13 -10.71 -17.88 0.12
N PHE A 14 -10.87 -17.52 1.40
CA PHE A 14 -9.82 -17.62 2.41
C PHE A 14 -9.19 -19.02 2.53
N ASP A 15 -10.00 -20.08 2.50
CA ASP A 15 -9.51 -21.45 2.54
C ASP A 15 -8.67 -21.80 1.31
N THR A 16 -9.10 -21.34 0.12
CA THR A 16 -8.38 -21.59 -1.14
C THR A 16 -7.08 -20.78 -1.19
N LEU A 17 -7.11 -19.51 -0.77
CA LEU A 17 -5.95 -18.65 -0.63
C LEU A 17 -4.92 -19.25 0.33
N THR A 18 -5.37 -19.72 1.50
CA THR A 18 -4.51 -20.41 2.48
C THR A 18 -3.83 -21.63 1.87
N ARG A 19 -4.58 -22.45 1.14
CA ARG A 19 -4.03 -23.63 0.45
C ARG A 19 -3.06 -23.25 -0.66
N LEU A 20 -3.32 -22.15 -1.39
CA LEU A 20 -2.45 -21.64 -2.44
C LEU A 20 -1.14 -21.12 -1.84
N ALA A 21 -1.20 -20.25 -0.82
CA ALA A 21 -0.04 -19.73 -0.12
C ALA A 21 0.84 -20.85 0.44
N ALA A 22 0.24 -21.90 1.00
CA ALA A 22 1.00 -23.06 1.51
C ALA A 22 1.64 -23.94 0.41
N ALA A 23 1.13 -23.91 -0.82
CA ALA A 23 1.57 -24.77 -1.92
C ALA A 23 2.43 -24.04 -2.98
N SER A 24 2.45 -22.71 -2.95
CA SER A 24 3.14 -21.87 -3.92
C SER A 24 4.63 -21.72 -3.56
N ASP A 25 5.49 -21.83 -4.56
CA ASP A 25 6.91 -21.47 -4.43
C ASP A 25 7.14 -19.95 -4.50
N LEU A 26 6.13 -19.18 -4.95
CA LEU A 26 6.12 -17.71 -4.95
C LEU A 26 5.32 -17.19 -3.75
N PRO A 27 5.78 -16.13 -3.06
CA PRO A 27 4.97 -15.44 -2.06
C PRO A 27 3.65 -14.97 -2.66
N ILE A 28 2.55 -15.15 -1.94
CA ILE A 28 1.24 -14.62 -2.33
C ILE A 28 1.02 -13.29 -1.62
N ALA A 29 0.66 -12.25 -2.37
CA ALA A 29 0.36 -10.93 -1.83
C ALA A 29 -1.12 -10.57 -2.03
N GLY A 30 -1.66 -9.76 -1.14
CA GLY A 30 -3.01 -9.21 -1.33
C GLY A 30 -3.56 -8.46 -0.12
N GLY A 31 -4.84 -8.10 -0.22
CA GLY A 31 -5.55 -7.37 0.83
C GLY A 31 -5.80 -5.90 0.52
N GLU A 32 -5.61 -5.47 -0.73
CA GLU A 32 -5.80 -4.09 -1.18
C GLU A 32 -7.26 -3.62 -1.01
N ASN A 33 -8.21 -4.54 -1.23
CA ASN A 33 -9.64 -4.27 -1.25
C ASN A 33 -10.35 -4.68 0.06
N ASN A 34 -9.62 -5.13 1.08
CA ASN A 34 -10.18 -5.58 2.35
C ASN A 34 -10.43 -4.43 3.33
N ILE A 35 -11.52 -4.54 4.10
CA ILE A 35 -12.03 -3.46 4.94
C ILE A 35 -12.08 -3.89 6.41
N GLY A 36 -11.51 -3.05 7.28
CA GLY A 36 -11.62 -3.21 8.73
C GLY A 36 -10.72 -4.30 9.31
N LEU A 37 -10.45 -4.20 10.62
CA LEU A 37 -9.50 -5.09 11.30
C LEU A 37 -9.92 -6.56 11.33
N HIS A 38 -11.23 -6.84 11.22
CA HIS A 38 -11.75 -8.19 11.29
C HIS A 38 -11.38 -9.02 10.06
N GLU A 39 -11.40 -8.44 8.86
CA GLU A 39 -10.96 -9.11 7.63
C GLU A 39 -9.45 -9.36 7.66
N PHE A 40 -8.65 -8.34 8.00
CA PHE A 40 -7.20 -8.50 8.09
C PHE A 40 -6.76 -9.49 9.16
N ARG A 41 -7.45 -9.52 10.31
CA ARG A 41 -7.20 -10.55 11.32
C ARG A 41 -7.42 -11.95 10.75
N LEU A 42 -8.52 -12.17 10.03
CA LEU A 42 -8.81 -13.48 9.43
C LEU A 42 -7.74 -13.87 8.40
N LEU A 43 -7.40 -12.95 7.49
CA LEU A 43 -6.36 -13.16 6.47
C LEU A 43 -5.00 -13.53 7.09
N ILE A 44 -4.62 -12.84 8.17
CA ILE A 44 -3.34 -13.05 8.85
C ILE A 44 -3.37 -14.35 9.68
N ASP A 45 -4.45 -14.60 10.43
CA ASP A 45 -4.61 -15.81 11.26
C ASP A 45 -4.61 -17.09 10.42
N GLN A 46 -5.19 -17.03 9.22
CA GLN A 46 -5.26 -18.17 8.30
C GLN A 46 -4.05 -18.28 7.36
N ASN A 47 -3.13 -17.31 7.35
CA ASN A 47 -2.04 -17.23 6.37
C ASN A 47 -2.54 -17.23 4.91
N CYS A 48 -3.58 -16.45 4.61
CA CYS A 48 -4.08 -16.31 3.24
C CYS A 48 -3.06 -15.62 2.31
N TYR A 49 -2.23 -14.73 2.86
CA TYR A 49 -1.20 -13.99 2.13
C TYR A 49 0.12 -14.00 2.91
N ASP A 50 1.24 -14.03 2.20
CA ASP A 50 2.60 -13.89 2.72
C ASP A 50 2.98 -12.41 2.89
N VAL A 51 2.54 -11.56 1.96
CA VAL A 51 2.72 -10.11 1.98
C VAL A 51 1.36 -9.44 2.05
N MET A 52 1.16 -8.56 3.04
CA MET A 52 -0.11 -7.86 3.17
C MET A 52 -0.05 -6.50 2.45
N GLN A 53 -1.08 -6.17 1.68
CA GLN A 53 -1.13 -4.94 0.88
C GLN A 53 -2.33 -4.03 1.19
N PRO A 54 -2.63 -3.72 2.47
CA PRO A 54 -3.77 -2.88 2.81
C PRO A 54 -3.63 -1.47 2.21
N ASP A 55 -4.72 -0.93 1.66
CA ASP A 55 -4.80 0.47 1.26
C ASP A 55 -5.49 1.31 2.34
N ALA A 56 -4.85 2.36 2.84
CA ALA A 56 -5.45 3.25 3.85
C ALA A 56 -6.76 3.91 3.40
N LEU A 57 -6.96 4.15 2.10
CA LEU A 57 -8.20 4.74 1.57
C LEU A 57 -9.34 3.72 1.48
N VAL A 58 -9.02 2.42 1.57
CA VAL A 58 -10.02 1.33 1.53
C VAL A 58 -10.24 0.76 2.93
N CYS A 59 -9.18 0.40 3.63
CA CYS A 59 -9.25 -0.40 4.84
C CYS A 59 -9.86 0.32 6.05
N GLY A 60 -9.85 1.66 6.05
CA GLY A 60 -10.38 2.50 7.14
C GLY A 60 -9.38 3.51 7.73
N GLY A 61 -8.43 3.99 6.91
CA GLY A 61 -7.48 5.04 7.26
C GLY A 61 -6.15 4.56 7.84
N LEU A 62 -5.18 5.49 7.95
CA LEU A 62 -3.82 5.22 8.43
C LEU A 62 -3.79 4.57 9.82
N SER A 63 -4.65 5.03 10.74
CA SER A 63 -4.73 4.48 12.09
C SER A 63 -5.14 3.01 12.11
N LEU A 64 -6.01 2.60 11.17
CA LEU A 64 -6.40 1.20 11.04
C LEU A 64 -5.29 0.40 10.38
N LEU A 65 -4.72 0.91 9.28
CA LEU A 65 -3.61 0.27 8.59
C LEU A 65 -2.42 0.04 9.54
N ARG A 66 -2.06 1.01 10.39
CA ARG A 66 -1.00 0.85 11.39
C ARG A 66 -1.26 -0.31 12.36
N LYS A 67 -2.52 -0.55 12.74
CA LYS A 67 -2.90 -1.69 13.58
C LYS A 67 -2.78 -3.01 12.82
N VAL A 68 -3.19 -3.04 11.54
CA VAL A 68 -2.97 -4.18 10.65
C VAL A 68 -1.48 -4.49 10.53
N ALA A 69 -0.66 -3.48 10.29
CA ALA A 69 0.79 -3.64 10.18
C ALA A 69 1.43 -4.22 11.44
N GLY A 70 1.03 -3.73 12.62
CA GLY A 70 1.48 -4.29 13.90
C GLY A 70 1.04 -5.74 14.11
N TYR A 71 -0.18 -6.10 13.70
CA TYR A 71 -0.65 -7.48 13.78
C TYR A 71 0.08 -8.40 12.80
N ALA A 72 0.26 -7.96 11.55
CA ALA A 72 1.04 -8.67 10.55
C ALA A 72 2.50 -8.88 11.01
N GLN A 73 3.10 -7.89 11.67
CA GLN A 73 4.44 -7.99 12.23
C GLN A 73 4.56 -9.12 13.26
N MET A 74 3.54 -9.33 14.10
CA MET A 74 3.50 -10.44 15.06
C MET A 74 3.49 -11.82 14.38
N HIS A 75 3.03 -11.89 13.13
CA HIS A 75 3.00 -13.09 12.30
C HIS A 75 4.15 -13.14 11.29
N HIS A 76 5.16 -12.29 11.46
CA HIS A 76 6.32 -12.18 10.56
C HIS A 76 5.96 -11.85 9.10
N LYS A 77 4.82 -11.18 8.89
CA LYS A 77 4.37 -10.77 7.54
C LYS A 77 4.81 -9.35 7.24
N PRO A 78 5.49 -9.11 6.10
CA PRO A 78 5.75 -7.77 5.61
C PRO A 78 4.46 -7.07 5.15
N ILE A 79 4.51 -5.75 5.13
CA ILE A 79 3.51 -4.87 4.54
C ILE A 79 4.12 -4.20 3.30
N ALA A 80 3.34 -4.12 2.24
CA ALA A 80 3.58 -3.28 1.07
C ALA A 80 2.25 -2.60 0.70
N PRO A 81 1.93 -1.42 1.25
CA PRO A 81 0.63 -0.79 1.03
C PRO A 81 0.37 -0.58 -0.46
N HIS A 82 -0.86 -0.87 -0.88
CA HIS A 82 -1.34 -0.60 -2.24
C HIS A 82 -1.36 0.93 -2.52
N HIS A 83 -1.41 1.36 -3.78
CA HIS A 83 -1.02 2.70 -4.25
C HIS A 83 -1.70 3.93 -3.61
N GLY A 84 -2.74 3.79 -2.80
CA GLY A 84 -3.30 4.90 -2.02
C GLY A 84 -4.16 5.88 -2.82
N GLY A 85 -4.68 5.48 -3.98
CA GLY A 85 -5.65 6.26 -4.76
C GLY A 85 -5.15 7.50 -5.51
N ASN A 86 -4.24 8.30 -4.93
CA ASN A 86 -3.61 9.48 -5.56
C ASN A 86 -2.36 9.92 -4.78
N GLY A 87 -1.73 11.02 -5.19
CA GLY A 87 -0.52 11.55 -4.54
C GLY A 87 -0.62 11.80 -3.02
N PHE A 88 -1.78 12.21 -2.49
CA PHE A 88 -1.94 12.36 -1.03
C PHE A 88 -1.93 11.01 -0.30
N GLY A 89 -2.52 9.98 -0.89
CA GLY A 89 -2.47 8.63 -0.33
C GLY A 89 -1.08 8.02 -0.43
N ILE A 90 -0.36 8.24 -1.53
CA ILE A 90 1.05 7.87 -1.66
C ILE A 90 1.88 8.55 -0.55
N ALA A 91 1.71 9.86 -0.35
CA ALA A 91 2.41 10.57 0.73
C ALA A 91 2.07 9.96 2.11
N ALA A 92 0.80 9.66 2.35
CA ALA A 92 0.32 9.04 3.58
C ALA A 92 0.92 7.65 3.81
N HIS A 93 1.00 6.81 2.77
CA HIS A 93 1.61 5.48 2.84
C HIS A 93 3.13 5.56 2.96
N LEU A 94 3.78 6.53 2.32
CA LEU A 94 5.22 6.75 2.44
C LEU A 94 5.62 7.07 3.88
N HIS A 95 4.91 8.00 4.54
CA HIS A 95 5.10 8.29 5.97
C HIS A 95 4.86 7.06 6.84
N LEU A 96 3.83 6.29 6.52
CA LEU A 96 3.52 5.06 7.24
C LEU A 96 4.66 4.04 7.08
N CYS A 97 5.11 3.75 5.86
CA CYS A 97 6.21 2.83 5.55
C CYS A 97 7.49 3.22 6.28
N ALA A 98 7.85 4.51 6.27
CA ALA A 98 9.01 5.01 7.00
C ALA A 98 8.93 4.80 8.52
N SER A 99 7.73 4.59 9.06
CA SER A 99 7.49 4.41 10.51
C SER A 99 7.29 2.94 10.95
N LEU A 100 7.33 1.99 10.03
CA LEU A 100 7.02 0.57 10.26
C LEU A 100 8.21 -0.32 9.94
N ALA A 101 8.61 -1.15 10.90
CA ALA A 101 9.78 -2.03 10.74
C ALA A 101 9.54 -3.20 9.75
N ASN A 102 8.29 -3.52 9.43
CA ASN A 102 7.92 -4.56 8.48
C ASN A 102 7.37 -4.01 7.15
N ALA A 103 7.48 -2.70 6.89
CA ALA A 103 7.20 -2.17 5.56
C ALA A 103 8.39 -2.44 4.63
N THR A 104 8.10 -2.93 3.42
CA THR A 104 9.15 -3.39 2.47
C THR A 104 9.20 -2.57 1.20
N TRP A 105 8.02 -2.25 0.65
CA TRP A 105 7.87 -1.50 -0.59
C TRP A 105 6.76 -0.47 -0.45
N LEU A 106 6.84 0.58 -1.26
CA LEU A 106 5.77 1.53 -1.49
C LEU A 106 5.34 1.37 -2.95
N GLU A 107 4.05 1.17 -3.19
CA GLU A 107 3.54 1.17 -4.55
C GLU A 107 3.43 2.59 -5.09
N LEU A 108 3.96 2.80 -6.29
CA LEU A 108 3.88 4.05 -7.04
C LEU A 108 3.38 3.74 -8.45
N LEU A 109 2.26 4.31 -8.84
CA LEU A 109 1.74 4.13 -10.19
C LEU A 109 2.52 5.00 -11.18
N GLN A 110 3.29 4.33 -12.04
CA GLN A 110 4.08 4.92 -13.11
C GLN A 110 4.27 3.86 -14.21
N ASP A 111 3.67 4.06 -15.38
CA ASP A 111 3.83 3.18 -16.55
C ASP A 111 3.90 4.00 -17.85
N PRO A 112 5.03 4.67 -18.13
CA PRO A 112 5.16 5.53 -19.28
C PRO A 112 5.07 4.75 -20.61
N PRO A 113 4.33 5.25 -21.62
CA PRO A 113 3.64 6.55 -21.66
C PRO A 113 2.15 6.46 -21.25
N ALA A 114 1.68 5.32 -20.75
CA ALA A 114 0.28 5.07 -20.45
C ALA A 114 -0.19 5.77 -19.16
N LEU A 115 0.71 5.92 -18.19
CA LEU A 115 0.45 6.61 -16.93
C LEU A 115 1.71 7.33 -16.44
N GLU A 116 1.74 8.64 -16.64
CA GLU A 116 2.79 9.49 -16.10
C GLU A 116 2.51 9.84 -14.64
N VAL A 117 3.58 10.07 -13.86
CA VAL A 117 3.50 10.38 -12.42
C VAL A 117 2.61 11.62 -12.19
N GLU A 118 2.72 12.63 -13.03
CA GLU A 118 1.96 13.88 -12.96
C GLU A 118 0.46 13.69 -13.18
N GLU A 119 0.06 12.67 -13.95
CA GLU A 119 -1.35 12.37 -14.21
C GLU A 119 -1.99 11.77 -12.96
N PHE A 120 -1.33 10.76 -12.37
CA PHE A 120 -1.83 10.09 -11.18
C PHE A 120 -1.72 10.95 -9.91
N GLN A 121 -0.63 11.70 -9.78
CA GLN A 121 -0.36 12.55 -8.62
C GLN A 121 -0.72 14.01 -8.84
N GLY A 122 -1.49 14.32 -9.88
CA GLY A 122 -1.78 15.70 -10.30
C GLY A 122 -2.54 16.55 -9.29
N LEU A 123 -3.03 15.98 -8.18
CA LEU A 123 -3.56 16.72 -7.03
C LEU A 123 -2.44 17.40 -6.23
N LEU A 124 -1.23 16.86 -6.22
CA LEU A 124 -0.10 17.47 -5.54
C LEU A 124 0.49 18.63 -6.36
N ALA A 125 0.94 19.67 -5.68
CA ALA A 125 1.71 20.75 -6.29
C ALA A 125 3.06 20.24 -6.84
N THR A 126 3.65 19.25 -6.17
CA THR A 126 4.89 18.56 -6.59
C THR A 126 4.70 17.05 -6.41
N PRO A 127 4.74 16.25 -7.48
CA PRO A 127 4.65 14.79 -7.39
C PRO A 127 5.82 14.17 -6.62
N LEU A 128 5.56 13.06 -5.95
CA LEU A 128 6.57 12.22 -5.32
C LEU A 128 7.15 11.27 -6.38
N THR A 129 8.43 11.41 -6.67
CA THR A 129 9.14 10.61 -7.68
C THR A 129 10.31 9.86 -7.04
N PRO A 130 10.64 8.66 -7.55
CA PRO A 130 11.82 7.94 -7.10
C PRO A 130 13.10 8.63 -7.61
N ASP A 131 14.17 8.55 -6.83
CA ASP A 131 15.51 8.93 -7.28
C ASP A 131 16.14 7.85 -8.19
N ALA A 132 17.38 8.07 -8.60
CA ALA A 132 18.10 7.15 -9.49
C ALA A 132 18.32 5.75 -8.89
N ASP A 133 18.24 5.62 -7.57
CA ASP A 133 18.39 4.36 -6.84
C ASP A 133 17.03 3.70 -6.56
N GLY A 134 15.92 4.32 -7.01
CA GLY A 134 14.57 3.79 -6.87
C GLY A 134 13.88 4.16 -5.55
N PHE A 135 14.42 5.11 -4.77
CA PHE A 135 13.86 5.50 -3.49
C PHE A 135 13.04 6.79 -3.58
N VAL A 136 11.90 6.82 -2.90
CA VAL A 136 11.09 8.03 -2.72
C VAL A 136 11.43 8.67 -1.38
N ARG A 137 11.81 9.96 -1.40
CA ARG A 137 12.13 10.69 -0.16
C ARG A 137 10.86 11.07 0.60
N VAL A 138 10.85 10.79 1.90
CA VAL A 138 9.77 11.20 2.80
C VAL A 138 9.78 12.73 2.95
N PRO A 139 8.66 13.43 2.71
CA PRO A 139 8.57 14.87 2.92
C PRO A 139 8.79 15.25 4.40
N GLU A 140 9.57 16.29 4.67
CA GLU A 140 9.96 16.70 6.04
C GLU A 140 9.01 17.74 6.68
N GLY A 141 8.03 18.24 5.94
CA GLY A 141 7.06 19.23 6.42
C GLY A 141 6.01 18.65 7.37
N PRO A 142 5.28 19.49 8.14
CA PRO A 142 4.17 19.05 8.99
C PRO A 142 3.08 18.27 8.24
N GLY A 143 2.41 17.36 8.94
CA GLY A 143 1.35 16.54 8.35
C GLY A 143 1.91 15.58 7.30
N LEU A 144 1.38 15.63 6.08
CA LEU A 144 1.90 14.83 4.96
C LEU A 144 3.12 15.48 4.27
N GLY A 145 3.43 16.74 4.59
CA GLY A 145 4.54 17.48 3.98
C GLY A 145 4.37 17.75 2.48
N VAL A 146 3.15 17.69 1.96
CA VAL A 146 2.80 17.96 0.56
C VAL A 146 1.67 18.99 0.47
N GLU A 147 1.58 19.67 -0.67
CA GLU A 147 0.60 20.75 -0.91
C GLU A 147 -0.36 20.40 -2.04
N LEU A 148 -1.60 20.88 -1.94
CA LEU A 148 -2.60 20.80 -3.02
C LEU A 148 -2.20 21.72 -4.16
N ASN A 149 -2.20 21.19 -5.39
CA ASN A 149 -1.97 21.99 -6.59
C ASN A 149 -3.03 23.10 -6.70
N GLU A 150 -2.57 24.34 -6.91
CA GLU A 150 -3.42 25.54 -7.02
C GLU A 150 -4.57 25.37 -8.02
N ARG A 151 -4.36 24.61 -9.11
CA ARG A 151 -5.39 24.39 -10.15
C ARG A 151 -6.66 23.70 -9.62
N TRP A 152 -6.57 23.01 -8.49
CA TRP A 152 -7.69 22.31 -7.85
C TRP A 152 -8.29 23.08 -6.67
N LYS A 153 -7.70 24.22 -6.28
CA LYS A 153 -8.32 25.08 -5.27
C LYS A 153 -9.56 25.72 -5.88
N ARG A 154 -10.67 25.72 -5.14
CA ARG A 154 -11.88 26.42 -5.59
C ARG A 154 -11.55 27.90 -5.74
N ALA A 155 -12.02 28.51 -6.83
CA ALA A 155 -12.13 29.96 -6.88
C ALA A 155 -13.14 30.37 -5.81
N ASP A 156 -12.71 31.24 -4.90
CA ASP A 156 -13.59 31.85 -3.89
C ASP A 156 -14.73 32.65 -4.53
#